data_AF-A0A7K7V4Y8-F1
#
_entry.id   AF-A0A7K7V4Y8-F1
#
_cell.length_a   1.000
_cell.length_b   1.000
_cell.length_c   1.000
_cell.angle_alpha   90.00
_cell.angle_beta   90.00
_cell.angle_gamma   90.00
#
_symmetry.space_group_name_H-M   'P 1'
#
loop_
_entity.id
_entity.type
_entity.pdbx_description
1 polymer ?
#
loop_
_entity_poly.entity_id
_entity_poly.type
_entity_poly.pdbx_seq_one_letter_code
_entity_poly.pdbx_strand_id
1 'polypeptide(L)'
;RRVVLKTPEVTCRRASEVLLKTSAFIRNLPSFYHVPWEDQAALIQQNWAPLFVLGLAQEGVDFELREISAPSLLKKILLNQSPTAHDEPGGSSLGAPLAAVQKMKSLLWKLWDLDLSAKEYAYLKGIILFNSGQHVLKCLPYIQTLQQEAQEALMEFISMMFNSRLGRFAWILQLLASLRDIDADVIEELFFRSILGEVTINELLLEVLYIKP
;
A
#
# COMPACT_ATOMS: atom_id res chain seq x y z
N ARG A 1 -14.36 12.83 -9.62
CA ARG A 1 -13.27 13.28 -10.51
C ARG A 1 -12.18 12.21 -10.49
N ARG A 2 -11.54 11.93 -11.62
CA ARG A 2 -10.46 10.94 -11.74
C ARG A 2 -9.13 11.61 -12.06
N VAL A 3 -8.04 11.01 -11.62
CA VAL A 3 -6.68 11.53 -11.79
C VAL A 3 -5.74 10.44 -12.30
N VAL A 4 -4.70 10.88 -12.99
CA VAL A 4 -3.52 10.07 -13.32
C VAL A 4 -2.26 10.77 -12.86
N LEU A 5 -1.17 10.01 -12.83
CA LEU A 5 0.17 10.54 -12.61
C LEU A 5 0.55 11.48 -13.76
N LYS A 6 1.15 12.63 -13.41
CA LYS A 6 1.69 13.58 -14.40
C LYS A 6 2.93 13.02 -15.12
N THR A 7 3.74 12.25 -14.40
CA THR A 7 4.98 11.61 -14.87
C THR A 7 4.92 10.09 -14.62
N PRO A 8 4.06 9.35 -15.33
CA PRO A 8 3.78 7.95 -15.02
C PRO A 8 5.03 7.08 -15.07
N GLU A 9 5.88 7.19 -16.09
CA GLU A 9 7.08 6.34 -16.24
C GLU A 9 8.03 6.42 -15.03
N VAL A 10 8.31 7.62 -14.54
CA VAL A 10 9.24 7.85 -13.41
C VAL A 10 8.60 7.40 -12.10
N THR A 11 7.34 7.79 -11.87
CA THR A 11 6.66 7.48 -10.62
C THR A 11 6.34 5.99 -10.50
N CYS A 12 5.86 5.36 -11.56
CA CYS A 12 5.56 3.93 -11.58
C CYS A 12 6.84 3.09 -11.41
N ARG A 13 7.98 3.50 -11.99
CA ARG A 13 9.27 2.85 -11.73
C ARG A 13 9.65 2.88 -10.24
N ARG A 14 9.59 4.05 -9.60
CA ARG A 14 9.88 4.19 -8.16
C ARG A 14 8.89 3.39 -7.31
N ALA A 15 7.62 3.35 -7.70
CA ALA A 15 6.62 2.50 -7.06
C ALA A 15 6.97 1.01 -7.18
N SER A 16 7.38 0.53 -8.36
CA SER A 16 7.82 -0.86 -8.54
C SER A 16 9.04 -1.19 -7.67
N GLU A 17 10.01 -0.29 -7.56
CA GLU A 17 11.17 -0.46 -6.66
C GLU A 17 10.73 -0.59 -5.19
N VAL A 18 9.76 0.23 -4.75
CA VAL A 18 9.17 0.15 -3.41
C VAL A 18 8.45 -1.18 -3.18
N LEU A 19 7.71 -1.68 -4.18
CA LEU A 19 7.04 -2.96 -4.09
C LEU A 19 8.04 -4.12 -3.97
N LEU A 20 9.14 -4.08 -4.74
CA LEU A 20 10.23 -5.05 -4.64
C LEU A 20 10.94 -5.00 -3.29
N LYS A 21 11.16 -3.81 -2.73
CA LYS A 21 11.71 -3.67 -1.37
C LYS A 21 10.75 -4.22 -0.32
N THR A 22 9.45 -4.02 -0.51
CA THR A 22 8.40 -4.58 0.36
C THR A 22 8.39 -6.12 0.31
N SER A 23 8.44 -6.70 -0.89
CA SER A 23 8.49 -8.17 -1.03
C SER A 23 9.79 -8.74 -0.46
N ALA A 24 10.93 -8.08 -0.70
CA ALA A 24 12.22 -8.47 -0.12
C ALA A 24 12.20 -8.41 1.43
N PHE A 25 11.56 -7.39 2.02
CA PHE A 25 11.38 -7.32 3.47
C PHE A 25 10.62 -8.54 3.99
N ILE A 26 9.48 -8.89 3.38
CA ILE A 26 8.67 -10.04 3.81
C ILE A 26 9.46 -11.35 3.68
N ARG A 27 10.17 -11.55 2.57
CA ARG A 27 11.02 -12.74 2.36
C ARG A 27 12.17 -12.83 3.35
N ASN A 28 12.72 -11.71 3.78
CA ASN A 28 13.88 -11.71 4.66
C ASN A 28 13.52 -11.79 6.14
N LEU A 29 12.24 -12.01 6.50
CA LEU A 29 11.80 -12.21 7.88
C LEU A 29 11.78 -13.69 8.27
N PRO A 30 12.71 -14.14 9.15
CA PRO A 30 12.75 -15.54 9.57
C PRO A 30 11.46 -16.01 10.25
N SER A 31 10.85 -15.14 11.06
CA SER A 31 9.59 -15.43 11.76
C SER A 31 8.43 -15.72 10.80
N PHE A 32 8.44 -15.13 9.60
CA PHE A 32 7.39 -15.34 8.62
C PHE A 32 7.40 -16.77 8.06
N TYR A 33 8.55 -17.43 8.00
CA TYR A 33 8.66 -18.81 7.52
C TYR A 33 8.01 -19.87 8.44
N HIS A 34 7.74 -19.53 9.69
CA HIS A 34 7.03 -20.40 10.63
C HIS A 34 5.50 -20.32 10.50
N VAL A 35 4.99 -19.34 9.76
CA VAL A 35 3.56 -19.18 9.46
C VAL A 35 3.16 -20.17 8.35
N PRO A 36 2.03 -20.90 8.45
CA PRO A 36 1.53 -21.74 7.37
C PRO A 36 1.32 -20.94 6.08
N TRP A 37 1.53 -21.55 4.91
CA TRP A 37 1.45 -20.84 3.63
C TRP A 37 0.11 -20.13 3.42
N GLU A 38 -1.01 -20.74 3.79
CA GLU A 38 -2.33 -20.11 3.59
C GLU A 38 -2.50 -18.86 4.46
N ASP A 39 -1.94 -18.88 5.68
CA ASP A 39 -1.94 -17.72 6.57
C ASP A 39 -0.95 -16.66 6.06
N GLN A 40 0.22 -17.06 5.52
CA GLN A 40 1.14 -16.12 4.87
C GLN A 40 0.45 -15.39 3.72
N ALA A 41 -0.17 -16.14 2.80
CA ALA A 41 -0.90 -15.60 1.65
C ALA A 41 -1.98 -14.61 2.09
N ALA A 42 -2.79 -14.99 3.10
CA ALA A 42 -3.82 -14.11 3.66
C ALA A 42 -3.23 -12.82 4.25
N LEU A 43 -2.15 -12.91 5.04
CA LEU A 43 -1.48 -11.73 5.61
C LEU A 43 -0.94 -10.79 4.53
N ILE A 44 -0.34 -11.33 3.46
CA ILE A 44 0.20 -10.53 2.36
C ILE A 44 -0.94 -9.84 1.61
N GLN A 45 -1.95 -10.60 1.18
CA GLN A 45 -3.08 -10.07 0.42
C GLN A 45 -3.81 -8.95 1.17
N GLN A 46 -3.91 -9.07 2.50
CA GLN A 46 -4.54 -8.06 3.34
C GLN A 46 -3.65 -6.83 3.58
N ASN A 47 -2.35 -7.03 3.75
CA ASN A 47 -1.49 -5.99 4.34
C ASN A 47 -0.46 -5.40 3.36
N TRP A 48 -0.39 -5.85 2.11
CA TRP A 48 0.56 -5.30 1.15
C TRP A 48 0.32 -3.82 0.84
N ALA A 49 -0.95 -3.38 0.75
CA ALA A 49 -1.30 -1.99 0.43
C ALA A 49 -0.79 -0.99 1.49
N PRO A 50 -1.08 -1.15 2.79
CA PRO A 50 -0.50 -0.28 3.81
C PRO A 50 1.03 -0.42 3.92
N LEU A 51 1.61 -1.60 3.69
CA LEU A 51 3.07 -1.77 3.62
C LEU A 51 3.68 -0.98 2.47
N PHE A 52 3.04 -1.00 1.30
CA PHE A 52 3.46 -0.30 0.11
C PHE A 52 3.44 1.22 0.33
N VAL A 53 2.37 1.77 0.92
CA VAL A 53 2.28 3.21 1.21
C VAL A 53 3.30 3.64 2.26
N LEU A 54 3.53 2.82 3.29
CA LEU A 54 4.61 3.06 4.24
C LEU A 54 5.99 3.04 3.54
N GLY A 55 6.18 2.14 2.58
CA GLY A 55 7.38 2.08 1.73
C GLY A 55 7.56 3.32 0.84
N LEU A 56 6.48 3.84 0.24
CA LEU A 56 6.53 5.11 -0.51
C LEU A 56 7.01 6.27 0.37
N ALA A 57 6.51 6.33 1.62
CA ALA A 57 6.94 7.33 2.58
C ALA A 57 8.42 7.17 2.94
N GLN A 58 8.86 5.96 3.26
CA GLN A 58 10.25 5.65 3.61
C GLN A 58 11.24 6.02 2.50
N GLU A 59 10.85 5.82 1.24
CA GLU A 59 11.67 6.08 0.07
C GLU A 59 11.53 7.51 -0.49
N GLY A 60 10.76 8.37 0.20
CA GLY A 60 10.55 9.76 -0.22
C GLY A 60 9.94 9.89 -1.62
N VAL A 61 8.94 9.04 -1.93
CA VAL A 61 8.26 9.07 -3.24
C VAL A 61 7.11 10.06 -3.18
N ASP A 62 7.33 11.27 -3.71
CA ASP A 62 6.27 12.21 -4.06
C ASP A 62 5.93 12.11 -5.55
N PHE A 63 4.71 12.52 -5.90
CA PHE A 63 4.17 12.43 -7.24
C PHE A 63 3.11 13.50 -7.51
N GLU A 64 3.11 14.02 -8.73
CA GLU A 64 2.14 15.00 -9.20
C GLU A 64 0.98 14.35 -9.93
N LEU A 65 -0.19 14.98 -9.84
CA LEU A 65 -1.43 14.48 -10.43
C LEU A 65 -1.90 15.39 -11.57
N ARG A 66 -2.53 14.78 -12.56
CA ARG A 66 -3.29 15.45 -13.62
C ARG A 66 -4.72 14.97 -13.57
N GLU A 67 -5.68 15.89 -13.47
CA GLU A 67 -7.10 15.56 -13.57
C GLU A 67 -7.44 15.10 -14.99
N ILE A 68 -8.24 14.03 -15.08
CA ILE A 68 -8.85 13.61 -16.32
C ILE A 68 -10.29 14.09 -16.31
N SER A 69 -10.61 14.97 -17.24
CA SER A 69 -12.00 15.30 -17.55
C SER A 69 -12.57 14.16 -18.39
N ALA A 70 -13.65 13.53 -17.93
CA ALA A 70 -14.41 12.65 -18.81
C ALA A 70 -14.85 13.47 -20.03
N PRO A 71 -14.70 12.98 -21.28
CA PRO A 71 -15.31 13.66 -22.41
C PRO A 71 -16.81 13.76 -22.11
N SER A 72 -17.33 15.00 -22.12
CA SER A 72 -18.76 15.21 -21.83
C SER A 72 -19.58 14.35 -22.79
N LEU A 73 -20.68 13.75 -22.31
CA LEU A 73 -21.59 13.00 -23.17
C LEU A 73 -22.01 13.85 -24.38
N LEU A 74 -22.16 15.16 -24.19
CA LEU A 74 -22.36 16.14 -25.26
C LEU A 74 -21.23 16.14 -26.30
N LYS A 75 -19.95 16.09 -25.89
CA LYS A 75 -18.83 16.02 -26.83
C LYS A 75 -18.79 14.70 -27.60
N LYS A 76 -19.17 13.58 -26.97
CA LYS A 76 -19.33 12.29 -27.68
C LYS A 76 -20.46 12.33 -28.72
N ILE A 77 -21.62 12.91 -28.33
CA ILE A 77 -22.78 13.07 -29.21
C ILE A 77 -22.46 14.04 -30.37
N LEU A 78 -21.83 15.18 -30.08
CA LEU A 78 -21.50 16.22 -31.07
C LEU A 78 -20.41 15.80 -32.06
N LEU A 79 -19.54 14.86 -31.68
CA LEU A 79 -18.46 14.36 -32.55
C LEU A 79 -18.90 13.16 -33.42
N ASN A 80 -20.17 12.74 -33.40
CA ASN A 80 -20.68 11.59 -34.16
C ASN A 80 -19.81 10.32 -34.01
N GLN A 81 -19.19 10.14 -32.84
CA GLN A 81 -18.53 8.87 -32.51
C GLN A 81 -19.64 7.87 -32.21
N SER A 82 -20.00 7.06 -33.22
CA SER A 82 -20.97 5.99 -33.07
C SER A 82 -20.56 5.08 -31.90
N PRO A 83 -21.53 4.54 -31.13
CA PRO A 83 -21.24 3.48 -30.16
C PRO A 83 -20.95 2.18 -30.94
N THR A 84 -19.81 2.11 -31.62
CA THR A 84 -19.33 0.89 -32.25
C THR A 84 -18.71 0.02 -31.16
N ALA A 85 -19.50 -0.92 -30.66
CA ALA A 85 -19.12 -2.29 -30.28
C ALA A 85 -17.75 -2.53 -29.60
N HIS A 86 -17.33 -1.61 -28.74
CA HIS A 86 -16.36 -1.85 -27.67
C HIS A 86 -16.85 -1.21 -26.36
N ASP A 87 -18.17 -1.14 -26.19
CA ASP A 87 -18.77 -1.08 -24.85
C ASP A 87 -18.71 -2.50 -24.28
N GLU A 88 -17.50 -2.93 -23.91
CA GLU A 88 -17.37 -3.94 -22.87
C GLU A 88 -17.97 -3.36 -21.57
N PRO A 89 -18.81 -4.10 -20.84
CA PRO A 89 -19.28 -3.69 -19.52
C PRO A 89 -18.17 -3.55 -18.46
N GLY A 90 -16.89 -3.76 -18.83
CA GLY A 90 -15.71 -3.72 -17.97
C GLY A 90 -14.70 -2.60 -18.30
N GLY A 91 -15.06 -1.60 -19.11
CA GLY A 91 -14.15 -0.52 -19.54
C GLY A 91 -13.65 0.34 -18.38
N SER A 92 -12.52 -0.07 -17.78
CA SER A 92 -11.82 0.62 -16.70
C SER A 92 -11.58 2.07 -17.06
N SER A 93 -12.22 2.96 -16.31
CA SER A 93 -12.04 4.39 -16.41
C SER A 93 -10.61 4.75 -15.97
N LEU A 94 -9.74 4.93 -16.97
CA LEU A 94 -8.31 5.33 -17.05
C LEU A 94 -7.65 6.20 -15.94
N GLY A 95 -8.10 6.17 -14.69
CA GLY A 95 -7.50 6.94 -13.61
C GLY A 95 -8.17 6.72 -12.26
N ALA A 96 -7.41 6.92 -11.19
CA ALA A 96 -7.86 6.69 -9.82
C ALA A 96 -8.83 7.78 -9.31
N PRO A 97 -9.73 7.47 -8.36
CA PRO A 97 -10.60 8.47 -7.73
C PRO A 97 -9.79 9.56 -6.99
N LEU A 98 -9.99 10.83 -7.37
CA LEU A 98 -9.23 11.96 -6.80
C LEU A 98 -9.25 12.00 -5.27
N ALA A 99 -10.42 11.77 -4.66
CA ALA A 99 -10.57 11.82 -3.20
C ALA A 99 -9.71 10.76 -2.48
N ALA A 100 -9.64 9.55 -3.03
CA ALA A 100 -8.82 8.48 -2.47
C ALA A 100 -7.33 8.77 -2.63
N VAL A 101 -6.91 9.28 -3.79
CA VAL A 101 -5.51 9.67 -4.02
C VAL A 101 -5.10 10.83 -3.11
N GLN A 102 -5.97 11.82 -2.88
CA GLN A 102 -5.71 12.91 -1.94
C GLN A 102 -5.61 12.44 -0.50
N LYS A 103 -6.44 11.47 -0.09
CA LYS A 103 -6.32 10.82 1.23
C LYS A 103 -4.94 10.17 1.37
N MET A 104 -4.49 9.41 0.38
CA MET A 104 -3.16 8.79 0.38
C MET A 104 -2.03 9.84 0.43
N LYS A 105 -2.11 10.91 -0.38
CA LYS A 105 -1.13 12.01 -0.32
C LYS A 105 -1.09 12.67 1.07
N SER A 106 -2.24 12.90 1.70
CA SER A 106 -2.31 13.45 3.05
C SER A 106 -1.62 12.54 4.09
N LEU A 107 -1.76 11.22 3.94
CA LEU A 107 -1.09 10.25 4.82
C LEU A 107 0.42 10.24 4.60
N LEU A 108 0.90 10.31 3.35
CA LEU A 108 2.33 10.43 3.05
C LEU A 108 2.94 11.69 3.70
N TRP A 109 2.28 12.84 3.58
CA TRP A 109 2.74 14.07 4.22
C TRP A 109 2.84 13.96 5.75
N LYS A 110 1.85 13.33 6.39
CA LYS A 110 1.90 13.07 7.85
C LYS A 110 3.03 12.12 8.24
N LEU A 111 3.34 11.12 7.40
CA LEU A 111 4.48 10.22 7.64
C LEU A 111 5.82 10.94 7.50
N TRP A 112 5.97 11.84 6.53
CA TRP A 112 7.18 12.64 6.37
C TRP A 112 7.38 13.65 7.50
N ASP A 113 6.31 14.28 7.97
CA ASP A 113 6.35 15.23 9.10
C ASP A 113 6.78 14.56 10.43
N LEU A 114 6.57 13.24 10.56
CA LEU A 114 6.98 12.49 11.73
C LEU A 114 8.50 12.24 11.82
N ASP A 115 9.24 12.44 10.73
CA ASP A 115 10.68 12.19 10.66
C ASP A 115 11.04 10.81 11.24
N LEU A 116 10.42 9.76 10.68
CA LEU A 116 10.60 8.39 11.15
C LEU A 116 12.00 7.88 10.77
N SER A 117 12.69 7.31 11.76
CA SER A 117 13.96 6.63 11.56
C SER A 117 13.77 5.28 10.84
N ALA A 118 14.86 4.75 10.26
CA ALA A 118 14.86 3.44 9.62
C ALA A 118 14.40 2.30 10.57
N LYS A 119 14.71 2.40 11.87
CA LYS A 119 14.26 1.43 12.88
C LYS A 119 12.75 1.53 13.12
N GLU A 120 12.21 2.74 13.25
CA GLU A 120 10.76 2.93 13.38
C GLU A 120 10.03 2.34 12.16
N TYR A 121 10.48 2.63 10.93
CA TYR A 121 9.91 2.00 9.73
C TYR A 121 9.94 0.46 9.78
N ALA A 122 11.02 -0.15 10.26
CA ALA A 122 11.10 -1.60 10.39
C ALA A 122 10.05 -2.17 11.37
N TYR A 123 9.89 -1.55 12.54
CA TYR A 123 8.86 -1.96 13.50
C TYR A 123 7.44 -1.76 12.94
N LEU A 124 7.19 -0.63 12.29
CA LEU A 124 5.89 -0.35 11.67
C LEU A 124 5.53 -1.36 10.59
N LYS A 125 6.50 -1.77 9.75
CA LYS A 125 6.29 -2.84 8.77
C LYS A 125 5.93 -4.16 9.45
N GLY A 126 6.58 -4.51 10.56
CA GLY A 126 6.21 -5.69 11.36
C GLY A 126 4.79 -5.61 11.90
N ILE A 127 4.41 -4.47 12.51
CA ILE A 127 3.07 -4.24 13.06
C ILE A 127 1.99 -4.36 11.98
N ILE A 128 2.25 -3.83 10.77
CA ILE A 128 1.32 -3.93 9.64
C ILE A 128 1.26 -5.37 9.11
N LEU A 129 2.40 -6.02 8.86
CA LEU A 129 2.46 -7.35 8.27
C LEU A 129 1.76 -8.41 9.14
N PHE A 130 1.96 -8.34 10.46
CA PHE A 130 1.37 -9.29 11.41
C PHE A 130 -0.02 -8.88 11.90
N ASN A 131 -0.72 -8.02 11.16
CA ASN A 131 -2.11 -7.69 11.45
C ASN A 131 -3.04 -8.77 10.90
N SER A 132 -3.68 -9.53 11.79
CA SER A 132 -4.62 -10.59 11.40
C SER A 132 -5.99 -10.08 10.91
N GLY A 133 -6.30 -8.81 11.16
CA GLY A 133 -7.60 -8.19 10.90
C GLY A 133 -8.80 -9.09 11.26
N GLN A 134 -9.70 -9.32 10.31
CA GLN A 134 -10.88 -10.18 10.49
C GLN A 134 -10.71 -11.61 9.93
N HIS A 135 -9.54 -12.00 9.45
CA HIS A 135 -9.34 -13.33 8.86
C HIS A 135 -9.23 -14.42 9.93
N VAL A 136 -9.80 -15.58 9.65
CA VAL A 136 -9.62 -16.79 10.47
C VAL A 136 -8.29 -17.43 10.06
N LEU A 137 -7.24 -17.15 10.82
CA LEU A 137 -5.90 -17.68 10.59
C LEU A 137 -5.68 -18.95 11.42
N LYS A 138 -5.00 -19.94 10.84
CA LYS A 138 -4.70 -21.22 11.51
C LYS A 138 -3.76 -21.02 12.69
N CYS A 139 -2.75 -20.15 12.56
CA CYS A 139 -1.77 -19.85 13.61
C CYS A 139 -1.95 -18.45 14.23
N LEU A 140 -3.19 -18.02 14.43
CA LEU A 140 -3.52 -16.70 14.99
C LEU A 140 -2.72 -16.33 16.26
N PRO A 141 -2.54 -17.20 17.26
CA PRO A 141 -1.79 -16.84 18.48
C PRO A 141 -0.34 -16.45 18.19
N TYR A 142 0.33 -17.17 17.28
CA TYR A 142 1.71 -16.86 16.90
C TYR A 142 1.81 -15.50 16.21
N ILE A 143 0.89 -15.20 15.30
CA ILE A 143 0.84 -13.92 14.58
C ILE A 143 0.58 -12.76 15.54
N GLN A 144 -0.32 -12.95 16.50
CA GLN A 144 -0.58 -11.95 17.54
C GLN A 144 0.65 -11.68 18.41
N THR A 145 1.40 -12.73 18.79
CA THR A 145 2.67 -12.56 19.50
C THR A 145 3.68 -11.74 18.67
N LEU A 146 3.88 -12.05 17.40
CA LEU A 146 4.79 -11.30 16.54
C LEU A 146 4.36 -9.83 16.38
N GLN A 147 3.06 -9.57 16.28
CA GLN A 147 2.55 -8.20 16.23
C GLN A 147 2.80 -7.45 17.53
N GLN A 148 2.57 -8.12 18.68
CA GLN A 148 2.80 -7.55 20.00
C GLN A 148 4.29 -7.21 20.20
N GLU A 149 5.20 -8.13 19.87
CA GLU A 149 6.65 -7.91 19.95
C GLU A 149 7.09 -6.69 19.12
N ALA A 150 6.53 -6.51 17.92
CA ALA A 150 6.83 -5.35 17.09
C ALA A 150 6.31 -4.03 17.70
N GLN A 151 5.14 -4.05 18.37
CA GLN A 151 4.60 -2.89 19.09
C GLN A 151 5.42 -2.54 20.32
N GLU A 152 5.82 -3.55 21.10
CA GLU A 152 6.65 -3.39 22.29
C GLU A 152 8.02 -2.82 21.91
N ALA A 153 8.67 -3.39 20.89
CA ALA A 153 9.96 -2.88 20.40
C ALA A 153 9.89 -1.43 19.92
N LEU A 154 8.79 -1.04 19.24
CA LEU A 154 8.56 0.35 18.86
C LEU A 154 8.37 1.26 20.09
N MET A 155 7.58 0.82 21.07
CA MET A 155 7.31 1.57 22.29
C MET A 155 8.59 1.79 23.11
N GLU A 156 9.41 0.74 23.27
CA GLU A 156 10.70 0.81 23.94
C GLU A 156 11.65 1.76 23.21
N PHE A 157 11.75 1.64 21.88
CA PHE A 157 12.60 2.51 21.08
C PHE A 157 12.20 3.99 21.22
N ILE A 158 10.90 4.31 21.10
CA ILE A 158 10.41 5.68 21.27
C ILE A 158 10.66 6.18 22.69
N SER A 159 10.46 5.31 23.68
CA SER A 159 10.66 5.63 25.09
C SER A 159 12.11 5.98 25.43
N MET A 160 13.05 5.37 24.72
CA MET A 160 14.49 5.63 24.87
C MET A 160 14.91 6.92 24.15
N MET A 161 14.31 7.22 22.99
CA MET A 161 14.79 8.29 22.10
C MET A 161 14.09 9.64 22.26
N PHE A 162 12.88 9.69 22.81
CA PHE A 162 12.05 10.91 22.81
C PHE A 162 11.48 11.25 24.20
N ASN A 163 11.51 12.53 24.57
CA ASN A 163 10.94 13.00 25.84
C ASN A 163 9.40 12.95 25.88
N SER A 164 8.73 13.11 24.72
CA SER A 164 7.25 13.05 24.59
C SER A 164 6.73 11.66 24.21
N ARG A 165 7.11 10.66 25.01
CA ARG A 165 6.97 9.21 24.75
C ARG A 165 5.57 8.76 24.32
N LEU A 166 4.56 9.08 25.13
CA LEU A 166 3.18 8.60 24.91
C LEU A 166 2.50 9.29 23.72
N GLY A 167 2.78 10.58 23.51
CA GLY A 167 2.18 11.35 22.42
C GLY A 167 2.64 10.87 21.04
N ARG A 168 3.95 10.66 20.85
CA ARG A 168 4.50 10.17 19.58
C ARG A 168 4.00 8.77 19.25
N PHE A 169 4.05 7.84 20.21
CA PHE A 169 3.61 6.46 19.99
C PHE A 169 2.11 6.39 19.63
N ALA A 170 1.24 7.06 20.39
CA ALA A 170 -0.19 7.09 20.11
C ALA A 170 -0.50 7.67 18.71
N TRP A 171 0.19 8.75 18.34
CA TRP A 171 0.02 9.37 17.02
C TRP A 171 0.47 8.46 15.88
N ILE A 172 1.60 7.76 16.04
CA ILE A 172 2.08 6.77 15.08
C ILE A 172 1.06 5.63 14.91
N LEU A 173 0.51 5.08 15.99
CA LEU A 173 -0.51 4.04 15.91
C LEU A 173 -1.81 4.54 15.23
N GLN A 174 -2.22 5.78 15.48
CA GLN A 174 -3.35 6.39 14.81
C GLN A 174 -3.11 6.53 13.30
N LEU A 175 -1.89 6.90 12.90
CA LEU A 175 -1.52 6.99 11.50
C LEU A 175 -1.49 5.61 10.82
N LEU A 176 -0.97 4.59 11.51
CA LEU A 176 -1.04 3.20 11.06
C LEU A 176 -2.48 2.74 10.84
N ALA A 177 -3.39 3.03 11.77
CA ALA A 177 -4.81 2.70 11.60
C ALA A 177 -5.39 3.36 10.33
N SER A 178 -5.01 4.61 10.06
CA SER A 178 -5.46 5.34 8.87
C SER A 178 -4.90 4.79 7.56
N LEU A 179 -3.72 4.16 7.57
CA LEU A 179 -3.13 3.50 6.39
C LEU A 179 -3.95 2.27 5.96
N ARG A 180 -4.64 1.61 6.89
CA ARG A 180 -5.47 0.43 6.60
C ARG A 180 -6.71 0.77 5.76
N ASP A 181 -7.14 2.03 5.79
CA ASP A 181 -8.29 2.50 5.03
C ASP A 181 -7.89 2.97 3.61
N ILE A 182 -6.68 2.65 3.15
CA ILE A 182 -6.26 2.88 1.77
C ILE A 182 -6.69 1.69 0.94
N ASP A 183 -7.42 1.98 -0.12
CA ASP A 183 -7.92 1.00 -1.06
C ASP A 183 -6.78 0.50 -1.97
N ALA A 184 -6.59 -0.82 -2.00
CA ALA A 184 -5.61 -1.50 -2.83
C ALA A 184 -5.85 -1.21 -4.32
N ASP A 185 -7.12 -1.17 -4.75
CA ASP A 185 -7.49 -0.93 -6.15
C ASP A 185 -7.06 0.46 -6.61
N VAL A 186 -7.07 1.44 -5.70
CA VAL A 186 -6.60 2.81 -5.98
C VAL A 186 -5.09 2.84 -6.20
N ILE A 187 -4.33 2.02 -5.47
CA ILE A 187 -2.89 1.88 -5.64
C ILE A 187 -2.58 1.19 -6.97
N GLU A 188 -3.27 0.08 -7.25
CA GLU A 188 -3.10 -0.67 -8.50
C GLU A 188 -3.42 0.20 -9.71
N GLU A 189 -4.58 0.87 -9.70
CA GLU A 189 -5.01 1.73 -10.81
C GLU A 189 -4.05 2.91 -11.02
N LEU A 190 -3.52 3.51 -9.95
CA LEU A 190 -2.67 4.68 -10.05
C LEU A 190 -1.23 4.35 -10.47
N PHE A 191 -0.64 3.30 -9.90
CA PHE A 191 0.80 3.03 -10.03
C PHE A 191 1.13 1.83 -10.92
N PHE A 192 0.23 0.86 -11.06
CA PHE A 192 0.58 -0.45 -11.61
C PHE A 192 -0.23 -0.86 -12.83
N ARG A 193 -1.45 -0.34 -13.04
CA ARG A 193 -2.32 -0.67 -14.18
C ARG A 193 -1.62 -0.53 -15.54
N SER A 194 -0.81 0.52 -15.71
CA SER A 194 -0.05 0.74 -16.95
C SER A 194 1.13 -0.23 -17.17
N ILE A 195 1.58 -0.91 -16.11
CA ILE A 195 2.69 -1.87 -16.14
C ILE A 195 2.17 -3.30 -16.20
N LEU A 196 1.18 -3.64 -15.37
CA LEU A 196 0.71 -5.01 -15.13
C LEU A 196 -0.53 -5.38 -15.96
N GLY A 197 -1.23 -4.39 -16.54
CA GLY A 197 -2.49 -4.65 -17.25
C GLY A 197 -3.56 -5.18 -16.29
N GLU A 198 -4.02 -6.40 -16.52
CA GLU A 198 -5.04 -7.06 -15.69
C GLU A 198 -4.46 -7.88 -14.53
N VAL A 199 -3.14 -8.06 -14.46
CA VAL A 199 -2.51 -8.80 -13.36
C VAL A 199 -2.55 -7.96 -12.08
N THR A 200 -3.05 -8.54 -11.00
CA THR A 200 -3.15 -7.86 -9.69
C THR A 200 -1.83 -7.96 -8.91
N ILE A 201 -1.61 -7.04 -7.98
CA ILE A 201 -0.46 -7.08 -7.07
C ILE A 201 -0.54 -8.29 -6.15
N ASN A 202 -1.75 -8.70 -5.78
CA ASN A 202 -1.98 -9.93 -5.01
C ASN A 202 -1.42 -11.16 -5.72
N GLU A 203 -1.74 -11.34 -7.01
CA GLU A 203 -1.21 -12.46 -7.82
C GLU A 203 0.32 -12.40 -7.91
N LEU A 204 0.87 -11.22 -8.20
CA LEU A 204 2.32 -11.03 -8.34
C LEU A 204 3.06 -11.31 -7.03
N LEU A 205 2.56 -10.82 -5.90
CA LEU A 205 3.20 -11.04 -4.60
C LEU A 205 3.17 -12.52 -4.20
N LEU A 206 2.06 -13.23 -4.46
CA LEU A 206 2.01 -14.67 -4.21
C LEU A 206 3.01 -15.44 -5.05
N GLU A 207 3.17 -15.09 -6.33
CA GLU A 207 4.17 -15.73 -7.20
C GLU A 207 5.59 -15.48 -6.70
N VAL A 208 5.94 -14.21 -6.40
CA VAL A 208 7.27 -13.83 -5.91
C VAL A 208 7.63 -14.50 -4.58
N LEU A 209 6.64 -14.76 -3.73
CA LEU A 209 6.85 -15.33 -2.40
C LEU A 209 6.78 -16.86 -2.39
N TYR A 210 6.05 -17.47 -3.33
CA TYR A 210 6.01 -18.92 -3.51
C TYR A 210 7.35 -19.48 -4.01
N ILE A 211 8.09 -18.70 -4.81
CA ILE A 211 9.46 -19.04 -5.22
C ILE A 211 10.38 -18.91 -3.99
N LYS A 212 10.36 -19.95 -3.15
CA LYS A 212 11.33 -20.13 -2.07
C LYS A 212 12.73 -20.18 -2.70
N PRO A 213 13.72 -19.48 -2.12
CA PRO A 213 15.11 -19.67 -2.51
C PRO A 213 15.58 -21.10 -2.24
#